data_AF-A0A956TTP0-F1
#
_entry.id   AF-A0A956TTP0-F1
#
_cell.length_a   1.000
_cell.length_b   1.000
_cell.length_c   1.000
_cell.angle_alpha   90.00
_cell.angle_beta   90.00
_cell.angle_gamma   90.00
#
_symmetry.space_group_name_H-M   'P 1'
#
loop_
_entity.id
_entity.type
_entity.pdbx_description
1 polymer ?
#
loop_
_entity_poly.entity_id
_entity_poly.type
_entity_poly.pdbx_seq_one_letter_code
_entity_poly.pdbx_strand_id
1 'polypeptide(L)'
;AKRQGGLILATGGGLPCQAGNLDILARIGLTVHLSCPPETLASRLAGDTARPLLQRSAPSVREKDSSLNRIRELLAQRLDFYEKAAITVDTSISSVEDVAISVRLQVEKAEKV
;
A
#
# COMPACT_ATOMS: atom_id res chain seq x y z
N ALA A 1 30.49 0.24 15.88
CA ALA A 1 29.28 1.06 15.69
C ALA A 1 28.06 0.21 16.03
N LYS A 2 27.20 0.65 16.97
CA LYS A 2 25.92 -0.01 17.25
C LYS A 2 25.09 0.00 15.95
N ARG A 3 24.66 -1.16 15.46
CA ARG A 3 23.57 -1.22 14.46
C ARG A 3 22.39 -0.46 15.09
N GLN A 4 22.03 0.68 14.51
CA GLN A 4 20.75 1.32 14.84
C GLN A 4 19.65 0.30 14.48
N GLY A 5 18.67 0.11 15.37
CA GLY A 5 17.66 -0.94 15.23
C GLY A 5 16.92 -0.88 13.89
N GLY A 6 16.35 -2.02 13.48
CA GLY A 6 15.63 -2.14 12.20
C GLY A 6 14.62 -1.02 12.00
N LEU A 7 14.73 -0.32 10.86
CA LEU A 7 13.85 0.78 10.47
C LEU A 7 12.67 0.21 9.66
N ILE A 8 11.45 0.58 10.02
CA ILE A 8 10.25 0.34 9.21
C ILE A 8 9.82 1.66 8.58
N LEU A 9 9.71 1.68 7.25
CA LEU A 9 9.30 2.86 6.50
C LEU A 9 7.91 2.64 5.89
N ALA A 10 6.90 3.33 6.41
CA ALA A 10 5.61 3.44 5.74
C ALA A 10 5.73 4.44 4.58
N THR A 11 5.59 3.95 3.34
CA THR A 11 5.68 4.81 2.15
C THR A 11 4.32 5.45 1.83
N GLY A 12 4.34 6.63 1.20
CA GLY A 12 3.14 7.18 0.60
C GLY A 12 2.76 6.36 -0.64
N GLY A 13 1.46 6.15 -0.89
CA GLY A 13 1.01 5.27 -1.98
C GLY A 13 1.40 5.69 -3.41
N GLY A 14 1.93 6.90 -3.62
CA GLY A 14 2.47 7.31 -4.93
C GLY A 14 3.99 7.17 -5.06
N LEU A 15 4.70 6.94 -3.95
CA LEU A 15 6.16 7.00 -3.90
C LEU A 15 6.84 5.92 -4.75
N PRO A 16 6.41 4.64 -4.74
CA PRO A 16 7.01 3.61 -5.59
C PRO A 16 6.83 3.85 -7.10
N CYS A 17 5.84 4.64 -7.50
CA CYS A 17 5.49 4.87 -8.90
C CYS A 17 6.32 5.99 -9.56
N GLN A 18 7.10 6.72 -8.77
CA GLN A 18 8.04 7.71 -9.31
C GLN A 18 9.31 7.00 -9.81
N ALA A 19 9.86 7.50 -10.92
CA ALA A 19 11.01 6.88 -11.58
C ALA A 19 12.18 6.67 -10.60
N GLY A 20 12.69 5.43 -10.55
CA GLY A 20 13.83 5.03 -9.72
C GLY A 20 13.54 4.83 -8.23
N ASN A 21 12.40 5.29 -7.70
CA ASN A 21 12.11 5.16 -6.27
C ASN A 21 11.95 3.71 -5.83
N LEU A 22 11.25 2.89 -6.62
CA LEU A 22 11.10 1.46 -6.32
C LEU A 22 12.45 0.75 -6.31
N ASP A 23 13.35 1.08 -7.25
CA ASP A 23 14.69 0.50 -7.31
C ASP A 23 15.53 0.88 -6.09
N ILE A 24 15.41 2.14 -5.63
CA ILE A 24 16.05 2.59 -4.40
C ILE A 24 15.49 1.82 -3.20
N LEU A 25 14.16 1.72 -3.08
CA LEU A 25 13.52 0.99 -1.99
C LEU A 25 14.00 -0.47 -1.93
N ALA A 26 14.05 -1.15 -3.08
CA ALA A 26 14.52 -2.52 -3.19
C ALA A 26 16.01 -2.69 -2.85
N ARG A 27 16.83 -1.65 -3.05
CA ARG A 27 18.27 -1.65 -2.70
C ARG A 27 18.53 -1.41 -1.23
N ILE A 28 17.70 -0.62 -0.56
CA ILE A 28 17.93 -0.21 0.84
C ILE A 28 17.23 -1.13 1.86
N GLY A 29 16.29 -1.97 1.43
CA GLY A 29 15.62 -2.91 2.31
C GLY A 29 14.59 -3.80 1.61
N LEU A 30 13.92 -4.63 2.40
CA LEU A 30 12.82 -5.47 1.95
C LEU A 30 11.57 -4.62 1.69
N THR A 31 10.98 -4.78 0.51
CA THR A 31 9.74 -4.10 0.12
C THR A 31 8.54 -5.00 0.41
N VAL A 32 7.55 -4.44 1.12
CA VAL A 32 6.32 -5.14 1.49
C VAL A 32 5.13 -4.38 0.90
N HIS A 33 4.37 -5.04 0.03
CA HIS A 33 3.10 -4.56 -0.49
C HIS A 33 1.95 -5.07 0.38
N LEU A 34 1.20 -4.14 0.98
CA LEU A 34 -0.02 -4.44 1.73
C LEU A 34 -1.22 -4.37 0.77
N SER A 35 -1.60 -5.52 0.22
CA SER A 35 -2.69 -5.61 -0.76
C SER A 35 -4.05 -5.65 -0.06
N CYS A 36 -5.07 -5.12 -0.73
CA CYS A 36 -6.47 -5.35 -0.37
C CYS A 36 -7.39 -4.96 -1.54
N PRO A 37 -8.63 -5.48 -1.57
CA PRO A 37 -9.62 -5.12 -2.58
C PRO A 37 -9.95 -3.62 -2.57
N PRO A 38 -10.28 -3.02 -3.73
CA PRO A 38 -10.73 -1.64 -3.85
C PRO A 38 -11.90 -1.30 -2.92
N GLU A 39 -12.81 -2.24 -2.69
CA GLU A 39 -13.99 -2.11 -1.83
C GLU A 39 -13.59 -1.94 -0.37
N THR A 40 -12.59 -2.72 0.09
CA THR A 40 -12.02 -2.60 1.43
C THR A 40 -11.32 -1.26 1.61
N LEU A 41 -10.56 -0.81 0.61
CA LEU A 41 -9.95 0.53 0.63
C LEU A 41 -11.01 1.62 0.69
N ALA A 42 -12.06 1.56 -0.14
CA ALA A 42 -13.13 2.54 -0.13
C ALA A 42 -13.84 2.61 1.23
N SER A 43 -14.04 1.48 1.88
CA SER A 43 -14.60 1.41 3.24
C SER A 43 -13.68 2.08 4.27
N ARG A 44 -12.37 1.76 4.24
CA ARG A 44 -11.36 2.36 5.14
C ARG A 44 -11.20 3.87 4.97
N LEU A 45 -11.43 4.36 3.76
CA LEU A 45 -11.26 5.77 3.39
C LEU A 45 -12.57 6.57 3.44
N ALA A 46 -13.68 5.93 3.79
CA ALA A 46 -14.98 6.59 3.88
C ALA A 46 -14.94 7.71 4.93
N GLY A 47 -15.28 8.93 4.53
CA GLY A 47 -15.31 10.10 5.41
C GLY A 47 -13.95 10.80 5.61
N ASP A 48 -12.86 10.31 4.99
CA ASP A 48 -11.55 10.97 5.06
C ASP A 48 -11.46 12.14 4.07
N THR A 49 -11.51 13.37 4.61
CA THR A 49 -11.42 14.62 3.84
C THR A 49 -9.98 15.14 3.71
N ALA A 50 -8.97 14.41 4.16
CA ALA A 50 -7.57 14.80 4.01
C ALA A 50 -6.93 14.26 2.71
N ARG A 51 -7.72 13.69 1.79
CA ARG A 51 -7.23 12.98 0.59
C ARG A 51 -7.62 13.68 -0.72
N PRO A 52 -6.80 14.64 -1.22
CA PRO A 52 -7.11 15.41 -2.42
C PRO A 52 -7.37 14.56 -3.68
N LEU A 53 -6.67 13.43 -3.82
CA LEU A 53 -6.80 12.56 -5.00
C LEU A 53 -8.16 11.84 -5.08
N LEU A 54 -8.87 11.69 -3.97
CA LEU A 54 -10.18 11.04 -3.89
C LEU A 54 -11.34 12.05 -3.93
N GLN A 55 -11.05 13.33 -3.72
CA GLN A 55 -12.06 14.41 -3.75
C GLN A 55 -12.38 14.92 -5.15
N ARG A 56 -11.55 14.56 -6.14
CA ARG A 56 -11.73 14.98 -7.54
C ARG A 56 -12.82 14.13 -8.20
N SER A 57 -14.07 14.33 -7.77
CA SER A 57 -15.27 13.64 -8.25
C SER A 57 -16.04 14.50 -9.25
N ALA A 58 -16.59 13.90 -10.31
CA ALA A 58 -17.52 14.59 -11.20
C ALA A 58 -18.88 14.83 -10.49
N PRO A 59 -19.54 15.99 -10.72
CA PRO A 59 -20.70 16.44 -9.93
C PRO A 59 -21.98 15.59 -10.04
N SER A 60 -22.00 14.55 -10.89
CA SER A 60 -23.20 13.77 -11.24
C SER A 60 -23.20 12.31 -10.72
N VAL A 61 -22.19 11.89 -9.96
CA VAL A 61 -22.09 10.54 -9.39
C VAL A 61 -22.19 10.60 -7.85
N ARG A 62 -22.85 9.63 -7.21
CA ARG A 62 -22.85 9.50 -5.74
C ARG A 62 -21.40 9.47 -5.23
N GLU A 63 -21.09 10.22 -4.18
CA GLU A 63 -19.71 10.41 -3.68
C GLU A 63 -18.97 9.08 -3.40
N LYS A 64 -19.69 8.08 -2.90
CA LYS A 64 -19.15 6.74 -2.62
C LYS A 64 -18.77 5.97 -3.90
N ASP A 65 -19.60 6.05 -4.94
CA ASP A 65 -19.35 5.41 -6.22
C ASP A 65 -18.21 6.10 -6.98
N SER A 66 -18.12 7.43 -6.87
CA SER A 66 -17.02 8.22 -7.41
C SER A 66 -15.67 7.88 -6.75
N SER A 67 -15.66 7.79 -5.41
CA SER A 67 -14.44 7.46 -4.66
C SER A 67 -13.93 6.05 -4.96
N LEU A 68 -14.84 5.07 -5.05
CA LEU A 68 -14.48 3.68 -5.38
C LEU A 68 -13.91 3.56 -6.80
N ASN A 69 -14.53 4.23 -7.79
CA ASN A 69 -14.01 4.25 -9.16
C ASN A 69 -12.61 4.88 -9.21
N ARG A 70 -12.42 5.98 -8.48
CA ARG A 70 -11.11 6.64 -8.41
C ARG A 70 -10.04 5.75 -7.77
N ILE A 71 -10.40 4.99 -6.73
CA ILE A 71 -9.50 3.99 -6.11
C ILE A 71 -9.12 2.91 -7.13
N ARG A 72 -10.08 2.38 -7.90
CA ARG A 72 -9.81 1.38 -8.93
C ARG A 72 -8.86 1.89 -10.00
N GLU A 73 -9.08 3.11 -10.51
CA GLU A 73 -8.18 3.74 -11.47
C GLU A 73 -6.75 3.89 -10.92
N LEU A 74 -6.63 4.41 -9.69
CA LEU A 74 -5.33 4.60 -9.05
C LEU A 74 -4.63 3.27 -8.79
N LEU A 75 -5.34 2.23 -8.38
CA LEU A 75 -4.77 0.90 -8.21
C LEU A 75 -4.29 0.32 -9.54
N ALA A 76 -5.11 0.40 -10.60
CA ALA A 76 -4.75 -0.10 -11.92
C ALA A 76 -3.46 0.56 -12.45
N GLN A 77 -3.27 1.87 -12.21
CA GLN A 77 -2.05 2.59 -12.61
C GLN A 77 -0.82 2.23 -11.78
N ARG A 78 -1.01 1.71 -10.56
CA ARG A 78 0.07 1.48 -9.59
C ARG A 78 0.43 0.02 -9.40
N LEU A 79 -0.45 -0.89 -9.84
CA LEU A 79 -0.33 -2.32 -9.59
C LEU A 79 1.02 -2.88 -10.08
N ASP A 80 1.45 -2.51 -11.29
CA ASP A 80 2.74 -2.91 -11.86
C ASP A 80 3.95 -2.53 -10.98
N PHE A 81 3.84 -1.48 -10.17
CA PHE A 81 4.88 -1.08 -9.23
C PHE A 81 4.78 -1.82 -7.90
N TYR A 82 3.55 -2.03 -7.42
CA TYR A 82 3.30 -2.72 -6.16
C TYR A 82 3.61 -4.21 -6.24
N GLU A 83 3.32 -4.87 -7.37
CA GLU A 83 3.60 -6.29 -7.59
C GLU A 83 5.09 -6.62 -7.67
N LYS A 84 5.95 -5.61 -7.88
CA LYS A 84 7.41 -5.74 -7.83
C LYS A 84 7.97 -5.74 -6.41
N ALA A 85 7.13 -5.57 -5.39
CA ALA A 85 7.57 -5.72 -4.00
C ALA A 85 8.04 -7.16 -3.72
N ALA A 86 9.06 -7.32 -2.90
CA ALA A 86 9.60 -8.64 -2.56
C ALA A 86 8.58 -9.51 -1.82
N ILE A 87 7.67 -8.89 -1.07
CA ILE A 87 6.69 -9.54 -0.21
C ILE A 87 5.33 -8.90 -0.45
N THR A 88 4.27 -9.72 -0.56
CA THR A 88 2.89 -9.24 -0.63
C THR A 88 2.07 -9.85 0.50
N VAL A 89 1.36 -9.00 1.26
CA VAL A 89 0.49 -9.41 2.36
C VAL A 89 -0.91 -8.88 2.11
N ASP A 90 -1.90 -9.79 2.02
CA ASP A 90 -3.30 -9.41 1.96
C ASP A 90 -3.78 -8.91 3.33
N THR A 91 -4.45 -7.77 3.31
CA THR A 91 -4.99 -7.08 4.49
C THR A 91 -6.52 -7.03 4.48
N SER A 92 -7.19 -7.78 3.60
CA SER A 92 -8.64 -7.70 3.37
C SER A 92 -9.50 -8.09 4.59
N ILE A 93 -9.04 -9.03 5.42
CA ILE A 93 -9.85 -9.69 6.46
C ILE A 93 -9.16 -9.82 7.83
N SER A 94 -8.02 -9.17 8.03
CA SER A 94 -7.17 -9.34 9.21
C SER A 94 -7.10 -8.08 10.06
N SER A 95 -7.00 -8.25 11.39
CA SER A 95 -6.69 -7.14 12.31
C SER A 95 -5.31 -6.55 12.01
N VAL A 96 -5.03 -5.35 12.52
CA VAL A 96 -3.71 -4.73 12.33
C VAL A 96 -2.61 -5.61 12.94
N GLU A 97 -2.91 -6.23 14.07
CA GLU A 97 -2.05 -7.17 14.79
C GLU A 97 -1.75 -8.41 13.94
N ASP A 98 -2.77 -9.01 13.33
CA ASP A 98 -2.61 -10.18 12.46
C ASP A 98 -1.80 -9.85 11.20
N VAL A 99 -2.05 -8.69 10.60
CA VAL A 99 -1.27 -8.20 9.46
C VAL A 99 0.20 -8.02 9.86
N ALA A 100 0.46 -7.39 11.01
CA ALA A 100 1.83 -7.20 11.50
C ALA A 100 2.54 -8.53 11.77
N ILE A 101 1.84 -9.52 12.32
CA ILE A 101 2.37 -10.89 12.51
C ILE A 101 2.67 -11.52 11.15
N SER A 102 1.76 -11.42 10.18
CA SER A 102 1.96 -11.95 8.82
C SER A 102 3.17 -11.32 8.14
N VAL A 103 3.32 -9.99 8.18
CA VAL A 103 4.48 -9.27 7.65
C VAL A 103 5.76 -9.77 8.30
N ARG A 104 5.81 -9.86 9.63
CA ARG A 104 6.98 -10.36 10.36
C ARG A 104 7.37 -11.77 9.91
N LEU A 105 6.41 -12.69 9.84
CA LEU A 105 6.68 -14.07 9.42
C LEU A 105 7.17 -14.16 7.98
N GLN A 106 6.68 -13.32 7.08
CA GLN A 106 7.14 -13.30 5.69
C GLN A 106 8.53 -12.68 5.56
N VAL A 107 8.83 -11.61 6.30
CA VAL A 107 10.16 -11.00 6.36
C VAL A 107 11.20 -11.97 6.93
N GLU A 108 10.89 -12.63 8.06
CA GLU A 108 11.78 -13.64 8.66
C GLU A 108 12.06 -14.82 7.72
N LYS A 109 11.12 -15.17 6.83
CA LYS A 109 11.34 -16.19 5.79
C LYS A 109 12.24 -15.67 4.67
N ALA A 110 12.01 -14.46 4.19
CA ALA A 110 12.79 -13.85 3.12
C ALA A 110 14.26 -13.59 3.52
N GLU A 111 14.53 -13.28 4.79
CA GLU A 111 15.90 -13.07 5.31
C GLU A 111 16.69 -14.38 5.54
N LYS A 112 16.01 -15.54 5.57
CA LYS A 112 16.63 -16.86 5.77
C LYS A 112 17.00 -17.57 4.47
N VAL A 113 16.66 -16.98 3.33
CA VAL A 113 16.97 -17.46 1.97
C VAL A 113 18.18 -16.70 1.45
#